data_AF-A0A961MH77-F1
#
_entry.id   AF-A0A961MH77-F1
#
_cell.length_a   1.000
_cell.length_b   1.000
_cell.length_c   1.000
_cell.angle_alpha   90.00
_cell.angle_beta   90.00
_cell.angle_gamma   90.00
#
_symmetry.space_group_name_H-M   'P 1'
#
loop_
_entity.id
_entity.type
_entity.pdbx_description
1 polymer ?
#
loop_
_entity_poly.entity_id
_entity_poly.type
_entity_poly.pdbx_seq_one_letter_code
_entity_poly.pdbx_strand_id
1 'polypeptide(L)' 'MAKLGKRTAAARAAFENKTNVSVEDAVKLIKSSASAKFDETLEIAMNLGVDPRHADQMVRGVVQLPNGTGKTVRVAVFA' A
#
# COMPACT_ATOMS: atom_id res chain seq x y z
N MET A 1 -21.67 13.37 -0.40
CA MET A 1 -20.32 12.92 -0.82
C MET A 1 -19.38 14.12 -0.72
N ALA A 2 -18.40 14.08 0.19
CA ALA A 2 -17.47 15.20 0.36
C ALA A 2 -16.59 15.38 -0.89
N LYS A 3 -16.36 16.63 -1.30
CA LYS A 3 -15.47 16.96 -2.43
C LYS A 3 -14.05 16.54 -2.06
N LEU A 4 -13.37 15.79 -2.93
CA LEU A 4 -11.99 15.38 -2.72
C LEU A 4 -11.10 16.62 -2.51
N GLY A 5 -10.21 16.55 -1.52
CA GLY A 5 -9.23 17.61 -1.27
C GLY A 5 -8.30 17.82 -2.47
N LYS A 6 -7.83 19.05 -2.66
CA LYS A 6 -6.98 19.45 -3.81
C LYS A 6 -5.77 18.53 -4.00
N ARG A 7 -5.16 18.08 -2.91
CA ARG A 7 -4.00 17.17 -2.90
C ARG A 7 -4.33 15.78 -3.47
N THR A 8 -5.47 15.21 -3.05
CA THR A 8 -5.91 13.88 -3.52
C THR A 8 -6.37 13.93 -4.97
N ALA A 9 -6.98 15.04 -5.40
CA ALA A 9 -7.34 15.25 -6.80
C ALA A 9 -6.11 15.33 -7.71
N ALA A 10 -5.08 16.11 -7.32
CA ALA A 10 -3.84 16.20 -8.07
C ALA A 10 -3.09 14.86 -8.16
N ALA A 11 -3.03 14.10 -7.06
CA ALA A 11 -2.45 12.77 -7.07
C ALA A 11 -3.21 11.82 -8.01
N ARG A 12 -4.56 11.82 -8.01
CA ARG A 12 -5.32 10.97 -8.95
C ARG A 12 -5.10 11.35 -10.41
N ALA A 13 -5.02 12.64 -10.73
CA ALA A 13 -4.72 13.10 -12.09
C ALA A 13 -3.32 12.64 -12.57
N ALA A 14 -2.31 12.62 -11.68
CA ALA A 14 -0.97 12.15 -12.03
C ALA A 14 -0.89 10.64 -12.35
N PHE A 15 -1.89 9.87 -11.90
CA PHE A 15 -2.01 8.42 -12.10
C PHE A 15 -3.04 8.03 -13.17
N GLU A 16 -3.75 9.01 -13.75
CA GLU A 16 -4.77 8.77 -14.76
C GLU A 16 -4.17 8.10 -16.00
N ASN A 17 -4.82 7.05 -16.51
CA ASN A 17 -4.37 6.21 -17.64
C ASN A 17 -3.10 5.38 -17.45
N LYS A 18 -2.57 5.23 -16.22
CA LYS A 18 -1.40 4.40 -15.91
C LYS A 18 -1.80 3.04 -15.33
N THR A 19 -2.58 2.27 -16.10
CA THR A 19 -3.28 1.08 -15.59
C THR A 19 -2.44 -0.19 -15.51
N ASN A 20 -1.23 -0.23 -16.10
CA ASN A 20 -0.31 -1.38 -16.07
C ASN A 20 1.15 -0.90 -16.20
N VAL A 21 1.64 -0.21 -15.19
CA VAL A 21 3.06 0.20 -15.11
C VAL A 21 3.91 -0.91 -14.52
N SER A 22 5.19 -0.95 -14.89
CA SER A 22 6.16 -1.81 -14.22
C SER A 22 6.24 -1.45 -12.73
N VAL A 23 6.66 -2.40 -11.88
CA VAL A 23 6.81 -2.16 -10.44
C VAL A 23 7.78 -1.00 -10.17
N GLU A 24 8.84 -0.89 -10.99
CA GLU A 24 9.85 0.16 -10.88
C GLU A 24 9.28 1.55 -11.18
N ASP A 25 8.48 1.66 -12.24
CA ASP A 25 7.85 2.91 -12.63
C ASP A 25 6.73 3.31 -11.67
N ALA A 26 6.01 2.33 -11.12
CA ALA A 26 5.03 2.54 -10.07
C ALA A 26 5.69 3.15 -8.82
N VAL A 27 6.82 2.58 -8.36
CA VAL A 27 7.53 3.08 -7.17
C VAL A 27 8.05 4.51 -7.38
N LYS A 28 8.59 4.83 -8.57
CA LYS A 28 9.03 6.20 -8.90
C LYS A 28 7.86 7.19 -8.86
N LEU A 29 6.73 6.83 -9.45
CA LEU A 29 5.54 7.69 -9.52
C LEU A 29 4.90 7.95 -8.15
N ILE A 30 4.89 6.92 -7.28
CA ILE A 30 4.38 7.07 -5.92
C ILE A 30 5.28 8.01 -5.12
N LYS A 31 6.61 7.84 -5.21
CA LYS A 31 7.56 8.72 -4.52
C LYS A 31 7.48 10.17 -5.01
N SER A 32 7.24 10.42 -6.30
CA SER A 32 7.11 11.79 -6.82
C SER A 32 5.79 12.47 -6.43
N SER A 33 4.79 11.69 -6.02
CA SER A 33 3.46 12.18 -5.62
C SER A 33 3.29 12.25 -4.09
N ALA A 34 4.29 11.77 -3.33
CA ALA A 34 4.36 11.89 -1.88
C ALA A 34 4.47 13.36 -1.50
N SER A 35 3.48 13.85 -0.74
CA SER A 35 3.33 15.27 -0.43
C SER A 35 3.09 15.53 1.05
N ALA A 36 3.11 14.48 1.88
CA ALA A 36 3.19 14.62 3.32
C ALA A 36 4.60 15.06 3.74
N LYS A 37 4.67 15.70 4.91
CA LYS A 37 5.92 16.16 5.52
C LYS A 37 6.63 15.05 6.33
N PHE A 38 6.05 13.86 6.38
CA PHE A 38 6.53 12.70 7.13
C PHE A 38 6.73 11.52 6.17
N ASP A 39 7.42 10.48 6.65
CA ASP A 39 7.68 9.28 5.84
C ASP A 39 6.38 8.48 5.61
N GLU A 40 5.92 8.48 4.36
CA GLU A 40 4.65 7.86 3.97
C GLU A 40 4.78 6.32 3.92
N THR A 41 3.72 5.62 4.32
CA THR A 41 3.67 4.16 4.22
C THR A 41 3.13 3.75 2.85
N LEU A 42 3.82 2.83 2.18
CA LEU A 42 3.35 2.22 0.94
C LEU A 42 2.45 1.03 1.25
N GLU A 43 1.24 1.04 0.71
CA GLU A 43 0.29 -0.07 0.81
C GLU A 43 -0.02 -0.63 -0.57
N ILE A 44 -0.28 -1.94 -0.64
CA ILE A 44 -0.66 -2.65 -1.86
C ILE A 44 -2.07 -3.19 -1.65
N ALA A 45 -3.03 -2.68 -2.42
CA ALA A 45 -4.40 -3.19 -2.43
C ALA A 45 -4.52 -4.28 -3.50
N MET A 46 -4.88 -5.49 -3.09
CA MET A 46 -5.12 -6.62 -3.98
C MET A 46 -6.56 -7.09 -3.79
N ASN A 47 -7.30 -7.23 -4.89
CA ASN A 47 -8.59 -7.90 -4.86
C ASN A 47 -8.37 -9.40 -5.03
N LEU A 48 -8.63 -10.17 -3.97
CA LEU A 48 -8.56 -11.62 -3.99
C LEU A 48 -9.96 -12.15 -4.32
N GLY A 49 -10.10 -12.95 -5.38
CA GLY A 49 -11.36 -13.56 -5.81
C GLY A 49 -11.87 -14.67 -4.89
N VAL A 50 -11.60 -14.58 -3.58
CA VAL A 50 -11.99 -15.55 -2.55
C VAL A 50 -13.35 -15.16 -1.98
N ASP A 51 -14.19 -16.14 -1.64
CA ASP A 51 -15.44 -15.89 -0.92
C ASP A 51 -15.18 -15.97 0.59
N PRO A 52 -15.17 -14.83 1.32
CA PRO A 52 -14.85 -14.81 2.76
C PRO A 52 -15.92 -15.51 3.63
N ARG A 53 -17.06 -15.91 3.08
CA ARG A 53 -18.10 -16.69 3.78
C ARG A 53 -17.69 -18.16 3.94
N HIS A 54 -16.75 -18.63 3.13
CA HIS A 54 -16.20 -19.98 3.20
C HIS A 54 -14.88 -19.95 3.98
N ALA A 55 -14.82 -20.67 5.11
CA ALA A 55 -13.70 -20.57 6.06
C ALA A 55 -12.37 -21.08 5.48
N ASP A 56 -12.41 -21.99 4.51
CA ASP A 56 -11.27 -22.55 3.77
C ASP A 56 -10.65 -21.58 2.75
N GLN A 57 -11.40 -20.56 2.34
CA GLN A 57 -10.93 -19.55 1.37
C GLN A 57 -10.40 -18.29 2.04
N MET A 58 -10.44 -18.21 3.37
CA MET A 58 -9.92 -17.06 4.12
C MET A 58 -8.39 -17.09 4.15
N VAL A 59 -7.76 -16.12 3.49
CA VAL A 59 -6.30 -15.96 3.52
C VAL A 59 -5.90 -15.04 4.67
N ARG A 60 -5.28 -15.61 5.70
CA ARG A 60 -4.67 -14.85 6.81
C ARG A 60 -3.26 -15.35 7.06
N GLY A 61 -2.28 -14.50 6.79
CA GLY A 61 -0.87 -14.82 6.97
C GLY A 61 -0.04 -13.58 7.29
N VAL A 62 1.16 -13.82 7.81
CA VAL A 62 2.20 -12.81 7.97
C VAL A 62 3.37 -13.23 7.10
N VAL A 63 4.01 -12.26 6.42
CA VAL A 63 5.22 -12.52 5.65
C VAL A 63 6.33 -11.60 6.14
N GLN A 64 7.52 -12.14 6.29
CA GLN A 64 8.71 -11.32 6.53
C GLN A 64 9.17 -10.74 5.20
N LEU A 65 9.25 -9.40 5.13
CA LEU A 65 9.77 -8.72 3.95
C LEU A 65 11.30 -8.83 3.93
N PRO A 66 11.92 -9.12 2.78
CA PRO A 66 13.37 -9.29 2.67
C PRO A 66 14.17 -8.04 3.04
N ASN A 67 13.57 -6.85 2.86
CA ASN A 67 14.18 -5.56 3.23
C ASN A 67 13.62 -5.01 4.55
N GLY A 68 12.90 -5.84 5.33
CA GLY A 68 12.19 -5.40 6.53
C GLY A 68 11.02 -4.45 6.25
N THR A 69 10.40 -3.96 7.33
CA THR A 69 9.24 -3.05 7.27
C THR A 69 9.61 -1.58 7.47
N GLY A 70 10.92 -1.27 7.57
CA GLY A 70 11.42 0.09 7.84
C GLY A 70 11.10 0.64 9.23
N LYS A 71 10.39 -0.11 10.08
CA LYS A 71 10.07 0.27 11.46
C LYS A 71 10.89 -0.55 12.44
N THR A 72 11.49 0.11 13.44
CA THR A 72 12.19 -0.55 14.54
C THR A 72 11.18 -1.26 15.43
N VAL A 73 11.10 -2.59 15.34
CA VAL A 73 10.23 -3.41 16.20
C VAL A 73 10.93 -3.66 17.53
N ARG A 74 10.27 -3.34 18.65
CA ARG A 74 10.71 -3.75 19.99
C ARG A 74 9.95 -5.03 20.37
N VAL A 75 10.69 -6.12 20.55
CA VAL A 75 10.13 -7.44 20.92
C VAL A 75 10.38 -7.68 22.41
N ALA A 76 9.31 -7.95 23.16
CA ALA A 76 9.40 -8.44 24.53
C ALA A 76 9.29 -9.96 24.49
N VAL A 77 10.33 -10.65 24.97
CA VAL A 77 10.36 -12.12 25.07
C VAL A 77 9.97 -12.50 26.49
N PHE A 78 8.95 -13.34 26.62
CA PHE A 78 8.67 -14.09 27.84
C PHE A 78 9.17 -15.52 27.60
N ALA A 79 10.15 -15.93 28.40
CA ALA A 79 10.71 -17.28 28.42
C ALA A 79 10.09 -18.11 29.53
#